data_AF-A0A136NEG8-F1
#
_entry.id   AF-A0A136NEG8-F1
#
_cell.length_a   1.000
_cell.length_b   1.000
_cell.length_c   1.000
_cell.angle_alpha   90.00
_cell.angle_beta   90.00
_cell.angle_gamma   90.00
#
_symmetry.space_group_name_H-M   'P 1'
#
loop_
_entity.id
_entity.type
_entity.pdbx_description
1 polymer ?
#
loop_
_entity_poly.entity_id
_entity_poly.type
_entity_poly.pdbx_seq_one_letter_code
_entity_poly.pdbx_strand_id
1 'polypeptide(L)'
;MNKITLLLTILFTVSIFAGNAESAKIRTKVIPTYGMHCSGCEETIEAEIKKIEGIKSVKADHVNKKVTVKYDDKKVTLEKVKQAIIDAGYKLTE
;
A
#
# COMPACT_ATOMS: atom_id res chain seq x y z
N MET A 1 39.25 13.27 26.56
CA MET A 1 38.03 12.89 25.80
C MET A 1 37.69 14.04 24.86
N ASN A 2 38.22 13.99 23.63
CA ASN A 2 38.18 15.11 22.71
C ASN A 2 36.80 15.23 22.05
N LYS A 3 36.13 16.36 22.29
CA LYS A 3 34.83 16.76 21.73
C LYS A 3 34.78 16.74 20.19
N ILE A 4 35.95 16.76 19.53
CA ILE A 4 36.14 16.72 18.07
C ILE A 4 35.70 15.39 17.45
N THR A 5 35.85 14.26 18.15
CA THR A 5 35.44 12.94 17.62
C THR A 5 33.92 12.80 17.53
N LEU A 6 33.17 13.48 18.41
CA LEU A 6 31.70 13.42 18.47
C LEU A 6 31.03 14.19 17.32
N LEU A 7 31.64 15.28 16.86
CA LEU A 7 31.13 16.12 15.76
C LEU A 7 31.36 15.49 14.37
N LEU A 8 32.44 14.72 14.21
CA LEU A 8 32.76 14.06 12.93
C LEU A 8 31.86 12.86 12.63
N THR A 9 31.41 12.11 13.65
CA THR A 9 30.46 11.01 13.45
C THR A 9 29.07 11.52 13.08
N ILE A 10 28.68 12.70 13.55
CA ILE A 10 27.37 13.30 13.25
C ILE A 10 27.26 13.70 11.78
N LEU A 11 28.35 14.18 11.17
CA LEU A 11 28.37 14.51 9.73
C LEU A 11 28.31 13.25 8.85
N PHE A 12 28.92 12.14 9.28
CA PHE A 12 28.95 10.92 8.49
C PHE A 12 27.59 10.19 8.45
N THR A 13 26.75 10.35 9.48
CA THR A 13 25.41 9.73 9.52
C THR A 13 24.33 10.51 8.79
N VAL A 14 24.49 11.83 8.63
CA VAL A 14 23.45 12.68 8.01
C VAL A 14 23.36 12.49 6.48
N SER A 15 24.45 12.08 5.82
CA SER A 15 24.47 11.93 4.36
C SER A 15 23.76 10.67 3.82
N ILE A 16 23.41 9.70 4.67
CA ILE A 16 22.80 8.43 4.22
C ILE A 16 21.27 8.58 4.00
N PHE A 17 20.65 9.65 4.52
CA PHE A 17 19.21 9.92 4.34
C PHE A 17 18.89 10.87 3.16
N ALA A 18 19.73 10.88 2.12
CA ALA A 18 19.32 11.41 0.82
C ALA A 18 18.39 10.38 0.14
N GLY A 19 17.14 10.36 0.61
CA GLY A 19 16.07 9.57 0.02
C GLY A 19 15.98 9.85 -1.47
N ASN A 20 16.30 8.83 -2.24
CA ASN A 20 16.27 8.81 -3.70
C ASN A 20 14.89 9.31 -4.18
N ALA A 21 14.86 10.48 -4.81
CA ALA A 21 13.67 11.08 -5.41
C ALA A 21 13.34 10.33 -6.70
N GLU A 22 13.01 9.06 -6.53
CA GLU A 22 12.60 8.21 -7.60
C GLU A 22 11.12 8.56 -7.81
N SER A 23 10.71 8.94 -9.02
CA SER A 23 9.35 9.40 -9.31
C SER A 23 8.28 8.32 -9.03
N ALA A 24 7.28 8.63 -8.20
CA ALA A 24 6.17 7.75 -7.85
C ALA A 24 5.38 7.34 -9.10
N LYS A 25 5.26 6.04 -9.38
CA LYS A 25 4.49 5.54 -10.52
C LYS A 25 3.17 4.99 -10.03
N ILE A 26 2.06 5.60 -10.47
CA ILE A 26 0.73 5.07 -10.18
C ILE A 26 0.53 3.78 -10.97
N ARG A 27 0.35 2.68 -10.25
CA ARG A 27 0.05 1.35 -10.82
C ARG A 27 -1.41 1.02 -10.64
N THR A 28 -1.97 0.28 -11.59
CA THR A 28 -3.30 -0.31 -11.48
C THR A 28 -3.16 -1.81 -11.42
N LYS A 29 -3.80 -2.46 -10.45
CA LYS A 29 -3.82 -3.92 -10.36
C LYS A 29 -5.23 -4.41 -10.07
N VAL A 30 -5.61 -5.47 -10.77
CA VAL A 30 -6.83 -6.24 -10.50
C VAL A 30 -6.43 -7.43 -9.65
N ILE A 31 -7.15 -7.61 -8.55
CA ILE A 31 -6.95 -8.65 -7.55
C ILE A 31 -8.22 -9.50 -7.50
N PRO A 32 -8.19 -10.74 -7.99
CA PRO A 32 -9.33 -11.65 -7.84
C PRO A 32 -9.61 -11.89 -6.35
N THR A 33 -10.87 -11.71 -5.94
CA THR A 33 -11.28 -11.73 -4.53
C THR A 33 -12.63 -12.42 -4.39
N TYR A 34 -12.75 -13.30 -3.39
CA TYR A 34 -13.96 -14.07 -3.07
C TYR A 34 -14.48 -13.71 -1.67
N GLY A 35 -15.78 -13.89 -1.45
CA GLY A 35 -16.46 -13.61 -0.18
C GLY A 35 -17.25 -12.30 -0.15
N MET A 36 -17.19 -11.50 -1.22
CA MET A 36 -18.14 -10.39 -1.41
C MET A 36 -19.43 -10.95 -2.00
N HIS A 37 -20.56 -10.77 -1.31
CA HIS A 37 -21.86 -11.31 -1.74
C HIS A 37 -22.88 -10.24 -2.13
N CYS A 38 -22.62 -8.97 -1.79
CA CYS A 38 -23.50 -7.85 -2.08
C CYS A 38 -22.71 -6.54 -2.18
N SER A 39 -23.37 -5.47 -2.63
CA SER A 39 -22.76 -4.15 -2.71
C SER A 39 -22.30 -3.58 -1.36
N GLY A 40 -22.95 -3.94 -0.25
CA GLY A 40 -22.47 -3.55 1.08
C GLY A 40 -21.10 -4.17 1.44
N CYS A 41 -20.81 -5.39 0.96
CA CYS A 41 -19.48 -5.98 1.09
C CYS A 41 -18.44 -5.24 0.23
N GLU A 42 -18.84 -4.77 -0.97
CA GLU A 42 -17.98 -3.95 -1.83
C GLU A 42 -17.60 -2.63 -1.16
N GLU A 43 -18.57 -1.95 -0.55
CA GLU A 43 -18.31 -0.69 0.14
C GLU A 43 -17.40 -0.88 1.36
N THR A 44 -17.59 -1.97 2.10
CA THR A 44 -16.77 -2.30 3.28
C THR A 44 -15.31 -2.51 2.91
N ILE A 45 -15.03 -3.37 1.92
CA ILE A 45 -13.65 -3.63 1.48
C ILE A 45 -13.01 -2.39 0.83
N GLU A 46 -13.78 -1.60 0.06
CA GLU A 46 -13.30 -0.34 -0.50
C GLU A 46 -12.91 0.66 0.60
N ALA A 47 -13.72 0.75 1.67
CA ALA A 47 -13.46 1.64 2.79
C ALA A 47 -12.18 1.24 3.55
N GLU A 48 -11.96 -0.05 3.79
CA GLU A 48 -10.74 -0.53 4.45
C GLU A 48 -9.49 -0.26 3.59
N ILE A 49 -9.54 -0.55 2.29
CA ILE A 49 -8.39 -0.33 1.40
C ILE A 49 -8.09 1.17 1.24
N LYS A 50 -9.11 2.04 1.18
CA LYS A 50 -8.92 3.50 1.07
C LYS A 50 -8.15 4.11 2.25
N LYS A 51 -8.13 3.47 3.42
CA LYS A 51 -7.38 3.95 4.60
C LYS A 51 -5.87 3.79 4.44
N ILE A 52 -5.41 2.95 3.51
CA ILE A 52 -3.98 2.69 3.31
C ILE A 52 -3.34 3.86 2.58
N GLU A 53 -2.32 4.48 3.17
CA GLU A 53 -1.58 5.55 2.50
C GLU A 53 -0.96 5.06 1.19
N GLY A 54 -1.15 5.82 0.11
CA GLY A 54 -0.66 5.47 -1.22
C GLY A 54 -1.74 4.93 -2.15
N ILE A 55 -2.91 4.53 -1.64
CA ILE A 55 -4.06 4.21 -2.48
C ILE A 55 -4.63 5.49 -3.10
N LYS A 56 -4.85 5.47 -4.41
CA LYS A 56 -5.47 6.55 -5.18
C LYS A 56 -6.93 6.28 -5.51
N SER A 57 -7.26 5.01 -5.75
CA SER A 57 -8.62 4.58 -6.06
C SER A 57 -8.75 3.09 -5.81
N VAL A 58 -9.94 2.66 -5.41
CA VAL A 58 -10.30 1.24 -5.29
C VAL A 58 -11.72 1.08 -5.79
N LYS A 59 -11.96 -0.02 -6.49
CA LYS A 59 -13.28 -0.44 -6.95
C LYS A 59 -13.42 -1.94 -6.71
N ALA A 60 -14.36 -2.33 -5.85
CA ALA A 60 -14.75 -3.72 -5.65
C ALA A 60 -15.92 -4.08 -6.57
N ASP A 61 -15.95 -5.34 -6.97
CA ASP A 61 -16.98 -5.91 -7.84
C ASP A 61 -17.25 -7.35 -7.42
N HIS A 62 -18.36 -7.55 -6.70
CA HIS A 62 -18.81 -8.85 -6.19
C HIS A 62 -19.32 -9.75 -7.32
N VAL A 63 -19.88 -9.17 -8.38
CA VAL A 63 -20.40 -9.90 -9.56
C VAL A 63 -19.25 -10.55 -10.32
N ASN A 64 -18.18 -9.78 -10.55
CA ASN A 64 -16.97 -10.22 -11.22
C ASN A 64 -15.89 -10.78 -10.27
N LYS A 65 -16.17 -10.86 -8.96
CA LYS A 65 -15.28 -11.42 -7.93
C LYS A 65 -13.87 -10.83 -7.98
N LYS A 66 -13.77 -9.50 -8.05
CA LYS A 66 -12.47 -8.81 -8.18
C LYS A 66 -12.46 -7.45 -7.49
N VAL A 67 -11.27 -7.02 -7.11
CA VAL A 67 -11.00 -5.68 -6.59
C VAL A 67 -9.93 -5.04 -7.46
N THR A 68 -10.24 -3.87 -8.01
CA THR A 68 -9.29 -3.08 -8.80
C THR A 68 -8.75 -1.95 -7.95
N VAL A 69 -7.43 -1.88 -7.80
CA VAL A 69 -6.74 -0.86 -7.01
C VAL A 69 -5.81 -0.04 -7.88
N LYS A 70 -5.84 1.28 -7.69
CA LYS A 70 -4.83 2.21 -8.18
C LYS A 70 -4.01 2.71 -7.01
N TYR A 71 -2.71 2.53 -7.07
CA TYR A 71 -1.83 2.85 -5.94
C TYR A 71 -0.48 3.38 -6.39
N ASP A 72 0.14 4.14 -5.50
CA ASP A 72 1.50 4.64 -5.61
C ASP A 72 2.49 3.55 -5.18
N ASP A 73 3.29 3.04 -6.12
CA ASP A 73 4.21 1.93 -5.88
C ASP A 73 5.37 2.24 -4.94
N LYS A 74 5.51 3.50 -4.52
CA LYS A 74 6.53 3.93 -3.53
C LYS A 74 5.99 4.02 -2.13
N LYS A 75 4.68 4.15 -2.00
CA LYS A 75 3.99 4.28 -0.72
C LYS A 75 3.41 2.96 -0.24
N VAL A 76 2.95 2.12 -1.17
CA VAL A 76 2.30 0.85 -0.85
C VAL A 76 2.66 -0.23 -1.85
N THR A 77 2.93 -1.43 -1.33
CA THR A 77 3.20 -2.62 -2.13
C THR A 77 1.90 -3.38 -2.40
N LEU A 78 1.88 -4.15 -3.50
CA LEU A 78 0.72 -5.00 -3.81
C LEU A 78 0.42 -6.00 -2.68
N GLU A 79 1.45 -6.52 -2.02
CA GLU A 79 1.31 -7.45 -0.89
C GLU A 79 0.58 -6.81 0.29
N LYS A 80 0.85 -5.54 0.60
CA LYS A 80 0.15 -4.82 1.65
C LYS A 80 -1.34 -4.64 1.33
N VAL A 81 -1.68 -4.41 0.06
CA VAL A 81 -3.08 -4.36 -0.38
C VAL A 81 -3.75 -5.72 -0.26
N LYS A 82 -3.06 -6.79 -0.69
CA LYS A 82 -3.53 -8.17 -0.56
C LYS A 82 -3.80 -8.53 0.92
N GLN A 83 -2.89 -8.14 1.82
CA GLN A 83 -3.06 -8.37 3.25
C GLN A 83 -4.28 -7.64 3.81
N ALA A 84 -4.50 -6.38 3.43
CA ALA A 84 -5.68 -5.63 3.85
C ALA A 84 -7.00 -6.27 3.39
N ILE A 85 -7.03 -6.90 2.21
CA ILE A 85 -8.18 -7.67 1.74
C ILE A 85 -8.45 -8.87 2.66
N ILE A 86 -7.39 -9.58 3.07
CA ILE A 86 -7.46 -10.73 3.98
C ILE A 86 -7.91 -10.29 5.38
N ASP A 87 -7.36 -9.19 5.90
CA ASP A 87 -7.68 -8.65 7.22
C ASP A 87 -9.13 -8.13 7.27
N ALA A 88 -9.67 -7.66 6.15
CA ALA A 88 -11.08 -7.32 5.99
C ALA A 88 -12.02 -8.54 5.91
N GLY A 89 -11.47 -9.76 5.95
CA GLY A 89 -12.23 -11.02 6.00
C GLY A 89 -12.50 -11.67 4.64
N TYR A 90 -11.84 -11.21 3.57
CA TYR A 90 -12.05 -11.72 2.21
C TYR A 90 -10.89 -12.60 1.74
N LYS A 91 -11.16 -13.48 0.76
CA LYS A 91 -10.17 -14.42 0.24
C LYS A 91 -9.64 -13.96 -1.10
N LEU A 92 -8.36 -14.16 -1.36
CA LEU A 92 -7.75 -13.92 -2.67
C LEU A 92 -7.84 -15.17 -3.52
N THR A 93 -8.06 -15.00 -4.82
CA THR A 93 -7.94 -16.10 -5.81
C THR A 93 -6.80 -15.79 -6.76
N GLU A 94 -6.15 -16.82 -7.30
CA GLU A 94 -5.10 -16.67 -8.31
C GLU A 94 -5.68 -16.53 -9.72
#